data_AF-A0A0R0BIL2-F1
#
_entry.id   AF-A0A0R0BIL2-F1
#
_cell.length_a   1.000
_cell.length_b   1.000
_cell.length_c   1.000
_cell.angle_alpha   90.00
_cell.angle_beta   90.00
_cell.angle_gamma   90.00
#
_symmetry.space_group_name_H-M   'P 1'
#
loop_
_entity.id
_entity.type
_entity.pdbx_description
1 polymer ?
#
loop_
_entity_poly.entity_id
_entity_poly.type
_entity_poly.pdbx_seq_one_letter_code
_entity_poly.pdbx_strand_id
1 'polypeptide(L)'
;MHSTGPTSTQASFTLPGEPTRALAIPEALAGYSALGLGCTTAADGTSFLVVQYGELPYGCQFCEWYALYDSQGQLLTQNTPALLGEGEDRQPNNQQYETLLARHGLQHPAMEFAGQ
;
A
#
# COMPACT_ATOMS: atom_id res chain seq x y z
N MET A 1 16.80 -0.64 -5.00
CA MET A 1 15.91 0.19 -4.15
C MET A 1 16.04 -0.36 -2.76
N HIS A 2 16.22 0.48 -1.74
CA HIS A 2 16.23 0.02 -0.35
C HIS A 2 14.94 0.52 0.30
N SER A 3 14.10 -0.42 0.70
CA SER A 3 12.88 -0.15 1.46
C SER A 3 13.27 0.02 2.93
N THR A 4 12.82 1.11 3.53
CA THR A 4 12.93 1.33 4.97
C THR A 4 11.52 1.26 5.52
N GLY A 5 11.22 0.23 6.32
CA GLY A 5 9.89 -0.04 6.85
C GLY A 5 9.23 1.18 7.52
N PRO A 6 7.89 1.22 7.59
CA PRO A 6 7.15 2.41 8.04
C PRO A 6 7.40 2.84 9.49
N THR A 7 7.55 4.13 9.76
CA THR A 7 7.55 4.66 11.14
C THR A 7 6.12 5.09 11.49
N SER A 8 5.38 4.17 12.13
CA SER A 8 4.04 4.26 12.77
C SER A 8 2.85 4.95 12.06
N THR A 9 3.00 5.61 10.91
CA THR A 9 1.82 6.15 10.17
C THR A 9 2.06 6.29 8.68
N GLN A 10 3.31 6.42 8.23
CA GLN A 10 3.64 6.69 6.84
C GLN A 10 4.75 5.77 6.34
N ALA A 11 4.57 5.23 5.14
CA ALA A 11 5.62 4.50 4.43
C ALA A 11 6.57 5.48 3.73
N SER A 12 7.85 5.11 3.66
CA SER A 12 8.85 5.90 2.95
C SER A 12 9.74 4.99 2.12
N PHE A 13 10.32 5.54 1.06
CA PHE A 13 11.19 4.80 0.16
C PHE A 13 12.39 5.65 -0.25
N THR A 14 13.48 4.99 -0.63
CA THR A 14 14.70 5.64 -1.08
C THR A 14 15.17 5.04 -2.40
N LEU A 15 15.30 5.90 -3.41
CA LEU A 15 15.94 5.54 -4.67
C LEU A 15 17.47 5.71 -4.56
N PRO A 16 18.28 4.90 -5.28
CA PRO A 16 19.73 5.00 -5.21
C PRO A 16 20.22 6.41 -5.58
N GLY A 17 20.95 7.05 -4.66
CA GLY A 17 21.48 8.40 -4.87
C GLY A 17 20.48 9.54 -4.63
N GLU A 18 19.26 9.24 -4.19
CA GLU A 18 18.22 10.23 -3.90
C GLU A 18 17.87 10.29 -2.40
N PRO A 19 17.33 11.42 -1.90
CA PRO A 19 16.82 11.49 -0.54
C PRO A 19 15.59 10.59 -0.34
N THR A 20 15.39 10.12 0.89
CA THR A 20 14.19 9.39 1.30
C THR A 20 12.94 10.23 1.08
N ARG A 21 11.90 9.62 0.52
CA ARG A 21 10.61 10.26 0.22
C ARG A 21 9.49 9.55 0.97
N ALA A 22 8.57 10.34 1.51
CA ALA A 22 7.34 9.82 2.10
C ALA A 22 6.30 9.53 1.02
N LEU A 23 5.59 8.41 1.16
CA LEU A 23 4.48 8.05 0.28
C LEU A 23 3.19 8.73 0.75
N ALA A 24 2.41 9.25 -0.20
CA ALA A 24 1.09 9.80 0.08
C ALA A 24 0.13 8.71 0.57
N ILE A 25 -0.65 9.00 1.59
CA ILE A 25 -1.71 8.09 2.07
C ILE A 25 -2.96 8.36 1.20
N PRO A 26 -3.66 7.33 0.70
CA PRO A 26 -4.95 7.53 0.04
C PRO A 26 -5.91 8.28 0.95
N GLU A 27 -6.66 9.24 0.40
CA GLU A 27 -7.54 10.11 1.20
C GLU A 27 -8.55 9.32 2.03
N ALA A 28 -9.14 8.27 1.46
CA ALA A 28 -10.07 7.39 2.16
C ALA A 28 -9.42 6.65 3.34
N LEU A 29 -8.09 6.55 3.35
CA LEU A 29 -7.32 5.89 4.41
C LEU A 29 -6.66 6.92 5.36
N ALA A 30 -7.11 8.18 5.35
CA ALA A 30 -6.69 9.16 6.33
C ALA A 30 -7.06 8.69 7.75
N GLY A 31 -6.04 8.42 8.58
CA GLY A 31 -6.19 7.90 9.94
C GLY A 31 -5.76 6.44 10.10
N TYR A 32 -5.52 5.72 9.00
CA TYR A 32 -4.91 4.39 9.03
C TYR A 32 -3.38 4.48 9.00
N SER A 33 -2.72 3.44 9.50
CA SER A 33 -1.27 3.36 9.58
C SER A 33 -0.71 2.52 8.44
N ALA A 34 0.38 2.97 7.82
CA ALA A 34 1.18 2.09 6.97
C ALA A 34 1.84 0.99 7.83
N LEU A 35 1.51 -0.26 7.55
CA LEU A 35 1.98 -1.44 8.29
C LEU A 35 3.14 -2.14 7.58
N GLY A 36 3.09 -2.18 6.25
CA GLY A 36 4.11 -2.85 5.44
C GLY A 36 4.33 -2.17 4.10
N LEU A 37 5.52 -2.37 3.55
CA LEU A 37 5.93 -1.91 2.23
C LEU A 37 6.49 -3.10 1.43
N GLY A 38 6.07 -3.23 0.17
CA GLY A 38 6.54 -4.25 -0.75
C GLY A 38 6.87 -3.65 -2.12
N CYS A 39 7.63 -4.39 -2.92
CA CYS A 39 7.97 -4.03 -4.29
C CYS A 39 7.59 -5.16 -5.22
N THR A 40 6.93 -4.84 -6.34
CA THR A 40 6.56 -5.79 -7.38
C THR A 40 6.95 -5.23 -8.74
N THR A 41 7.22 -6.09 -9.71
CA THR A 41 7.70 -5.70 -11.03
C THR A 41 6.88 -6.41 -12.11
N ALA A 42 6.42 -5.64 -13.10
CA ALA A 42 5.71 -6.17 -14.25
C ALA A 42 6.67 -6.89 -15.20
N ALA A 43 6.13 -7.68 -16.13
CA ALA A 43 6.92 -8.42 -17.12
C ALA A 43 7.76 -7.52 -18.03
N ASP A 44 7.34 -6.26 -18.22
CA ASP A 44 8.06 -5.25 -19.00
C ASP A 44 9.18 -4.54 -18.22
N GLY A 45 9.39 -4.91 -16.95
CA GLY A 45 10.41 -4.33 -16.07
C GLY A 45 9.93 -3.10 -15.29
N THR A 46 8.68 -2.68 -15.43
CA THR A 46 8.12 -1.56 -14.65
C THR A 46 7.97 -1.96 -13.18
N SER A 47 8.60 -1.20 -12.28
CA SER A 47 8.52 -1.43 -10.83
C SER A 47 7.43 -0.59 -10.17
N PHE A 48 6.76 -1.20 -9.20
CA PHE A 48 5.71 -0.60 -8.40
C PHE A 48 5.98 -0.85 -6.92
N LEU A 49 5.54 0.08 -6.09
CA LEU A 49 5.54 -0.06 -4.64
C LEU A 49 4.12 -0.40 -4.19
N VAL A 50 4.02 -1.27 -3.18
CA VAL A 50 2.76 -1.63 -2.54
C VAL A 50 2.85 -1.26 -1.07
N VAL A 51 1.94 -0.42 -0.58
CA VAL A 51 1.81 -0.16 0.86
C VAL A 51 0.58 -0.86 1.40
N GLN A 52 0.77 -1.59 2.48
CA GLN A 52 -0.31 -2.16 3.27
C GLN A 52 -0.68 -1.19 4.39
N TYR A 53 -1.96 -0.89 4.50
CA TYR A 53 -2.53 -0.02 5.53
C TYR A 53 -3.44 -0.81 6.45
N GLY A 54 -3.48 -0.42 7.73
CA GLY A 54 -4.40 -1.00 8.71
C GLY A 54 -4.52 -0.15 9.97
N GLU A 55 -5.31 -0.63 10.92
CA GLU A 55 -5.54 0.02 12.21
C GLU A 55 -4.52 -0.48 13.26
N LEU A 56 -4.03 0.44 14.09
CA LEU A 56 -3.20 0.14 15.26
C LEU A 56 -3.80 0.84 16.49
N PRO A 57 -3.67 0.30 17.72
CA PRO A 57 -3.14 -1.02 18.09
C PRO A 57 -4.19 -2.14 18.05
N TYR A 58 -5.43 -1.79 17.71
CA TYR A 58 -6.55 -2.73 17.71
C TYR A 58 -6.39 -3.70 16.53
N GLY A 59 -6.28 -5.00 16.84
CA GLY A 59 -6.20 -6.05 15.84
C GLY A 59 -7.40 -6.00 14.89
N CYS A 60 -7.12 -6.26 13.60
CA CYS A 60 -8.01 -6.14 12.43
C CYS A 60 -9.50 -6.35 12.72
N GLN A 61 -10.27 -5.27 12.87
CA GLN A 61 -11.73 -5.31 12.71
C GLN A 61 -12.10 -5.55 11.23
N PHE A 62 -11.21 -5.16 10.32
CA PHE A 62 -11.26 -5.41 8.88
C PHE A 62 -9.88 -5.87 8.41
N CYS A 63 -9.81 -6.65 7.32
CA CYS A 63 -8.53 -6.99 6.67
C CYS A 63 -7.76 -5.71 6.24
N GLU A 64 -6.53 -5.86 5.79
CA GLU A 64 -5.72 -4.72 5.41
C GLU A 64 -6.08 -4.13 4.04
N TRP A 65 -5.89 -2.81 3.90
CA TRP A 65 -6.00 -2.11 2.62
C TRP A 65 -4.66 -2.13 1.91
N TYR A 66 -4.69 -2.17 0.59
CA TYR A 66 -3.49 -2.07 -0.23
C TYR A 66 -3.57 -0.87 -1.17
N ALA A 67 -2.47 -0.13 -1.24
CA ALA A 67 -2.28 0.95 -2.18
C ALA A 67 -1.09 0.68 -3.09
N LEU A 68 -1.27 0.97 -4.39
CA LEU A 68 -0.23 0.82 -5.40
C LEU A 68 0.36 2.19 -5.72
N TYR A 69 1.69 2.25 -5.84
CA TYR A 69 2.43 3.43 -6.27
C TYR A 69 3.35 3.06 -7.42
N ASP A 70 3.63 4.03 -8.29
CA ASP A 70 4.66 3.86 -9.30
C ASP A 70 6.08 3.91 -8.71
N SER A 71 7.09 3.73 -9.57
CA SER A 71 8.50 3.81 -9.19
C SER A 71 8.96 5.17 -8.64
N GLN A 72 8.16 6.22 -8.83
CA GLN A 72 8.42 7.58 -8.34
C GLN A 72 7.66 7.88 -7.05
N GLY A 73 6.90 6.92 -6.52
CA GLY A 73 6.07 7.08 -5.32
C GLY A 73 4.76 7.83 -5.57
N GLN A 74 4.32 7.94 -6.83
CA GLN A 74 3.00 8.50 -7.15
C GLN A 74 1.92 7.47 -6.84
N LEU A 75 0.93 7.88 -6.05
CA LEU A 75 -0.21 7.05 -5.68
C LEU A 75 -1.09 6.76 -6.91
N LEU A 76 -1.38 5.48 -7.15
CA LEU A 76 -2.20 5.00 -8.28
C LEU A 76 -3.59 4.51 -7.84
N THR A 77 -3.80 4.29 -6.55
CA THR A 77 -5.08 3.81 -5.98
C THR A 77 -5.72 4.86 -5.08
N GLN A 78 -7.04 4.85 -4.95
CA GLN A 78 -7.79 5.80 -4.13
C GLN A 78 -8.43 5.18 -2.89
N ASN A 79 -8.79 3.88 -2.96
CA ASN A 79 -9.52 3.16 -1.91
C ASN A 79 -10.81 3.89 -1.47
N THR A 80 -11.47 4.67 -2.34
CA THR A 80 -12.68 5.43 -2.00
C THR A 80 -13.93 4.71 -2.48
N PRO A 81 -14.93 4.41 -1.61
CA PRO A 81 -14.89 4.55 -0.15
C PRO A 81 -13.93 3.54 0.50
N ALA A 82 -13.44 3.80 1.72
CA ALA A 82 -12.50 2.91 2.40
C ALA A 82 -13.05 1.49 2.57
N LEU A 83 -14.34 1.37 2.89
CA LEU A 83 -15.02 0.10 3.06
C LEU A 83 -16.08 -0.07 1.98
N LEU A 84 -16.21 -1.29 1.50
CA LEU A 84 -17.32 -1.76 0.66
C LEU A 84 -18.29 -2.57 1.53
N GLY A 85 -19.56 -2.63 1.14
CA GLY A 85 -20.60 -3.37 1.88
C GLY A 85 -21.18 -2.59 3.06
N GLU A 86 -22.09 -3.22 3.78
CA GLU A 86 -22.81 -2.65 4.92
C GLU A 86 -22.86 -3.64 6.09
N GLY A 87 -23.01 -3.13 7.32
CA GLY A 87 -23.13 -3.97 8.51
C GLY A 87 -21.94 -4.90 8.74
N GLU A 88 -22.22 -6.20 8.79
CA GLU A 88 -21.24 -7.28 9.00
C GLU A 88 -20.47 -7.64 7.72
N ASP A 89 -20.98 -7.26 6.54
CA ASP A 89 -20.34 -7.53 5.23
C ASP A 89 -19.30 -6.45 4.84
N ARG A 90 -18.99 -5.53 5.76
CA ARG A 90 -18.02 -4.47 5.50
C ARG A 90 -16.62 -5.06 5.31
N GLN A 91 -15.98 -4.68 4.22
CA GLN A 91 -14.64 -5.16 3.86
C GLN A 91 -13.78 -4.03 3.27
N PRO A 92 -12.45 -4.13 3.36
CA PRO A 92 -11.54 -3.16 2.74
C PRO A 92 -11.77 -3.01 1.24
N ASN A 93 -11.80 -1.77 0.76
CA ASN A 93 -11.91 -1.52 -0.67
C ASN A 93 -10.55 -1.66 -1.35
N ASN A 94 -10.28 -2.86 -1.87
CA ASN A 94 -9.08 -3.19 -2.65
C ASN A 94 -9.37 -3.39 -4.16
N GLN A 95 -10.59 -3.06 -4.65
CA GLN A 95 -11.00 -3.33 -6.03
C GLN A 95 -10.07 -2.70 -7.07
N GLN A 96 -9.69 -1.43 -6.87
CA GLN A 96 -8.79 -0.74 -7.80
C GLN A 96 -7.37 -1.33 -7.75
N TYR A 97 -6.91 -1.70 -6.56
CA TYR A 97 -5.61 -2.35 -6.38
C TYR A 97 -5.56 -3.68 -7.16
N GLU A 98 -6.54 -4.56 -6.97
CA GLU A 98 -6.64 -5.83 -7.68
C GLU A 98 -6.75 -5.66 -9.20
N THR A 99 -7.54 -4.67 -9.63
CA THR A 99 -7.69 -4.33 -11.06
C THR A 99 -6.35 -3.90 -11.67
N LEU A 100 -5.57 -3.09 -10.95
CA LEU A 100 -4.26 -2.65 -11.41
C LEU A 100 -3.24 -3.78 -11.41
N LEU A 101 -3.25 -4.67 -10.41
CA LEU A 101 -2.40 -5.85 -10.42
C LEU A 101 -2.69 -6.70 -11.67
N ALA A 102 -3.96 -7.01 -11.93
CA ALA A 102 -4.36 -7.79 -13.09
C ALA A 102 -3.99 -7.10 -14.42
N ARG A 103 -4.23 -5.78 -14.52
CA ARG A 103 -3.89 -4.98 -15.72
C ARG A 103 -2.40 -5.02 -16.05
N HIS A 104 -1.56 -4.95 -15.03
CA HIS A 104 -0.10 -4.91 -15.18
C HIS A 104 0.56 -6.29 -15.08
N GLY A 105 -0.22 -7.37 -14.92
CA GLY A 105 0.30 -8.73 -14.74
C GLY A 105 1.16 -8.87 -13.47
N LEU A 106 0.87 -8.06 -12.45
CA LEU A 106 1.62 -8.03 -11.20
C LEU A 106 1.10 -9.10 -10.24
N GLN A 107 2.03 -9.66 -9.47
CA GLN A 107 1.68 -10.43 -8.28
C GLN A 107 1.70 -9.51 -7.05
N HIS A 108 0.87 -9.84 -6.06
CA HIS A 108 0.98 -9.25 -4.74
C HIS A 108 2.37 -9.56 -4.17
N PRO A 109 3.17 -8.56 -3.78
CA PRO A 109 4.54 -8.79 -3.35
C PRO A 109 4.60 -9.37 -1.94
N ALA A 110 5.76 -9.90 -1.58
CA ALA A 110 6.10 -10.07 -0.18
C ALA A 110 6.19 -8.69 0.49
N MET A 111 5.66 -8.57 1.70
CA MET A 111 5.59 -7.33 2.45
C MET A 111 6.67 -7.28 3.54
N GLU A 112 7.36 -6.15 3.65
CA GLU A 112 8.26 -5.85 4.75
C GLU A 112 7.54 -5.00 5.78
N PHE A 113 7.46 -5.48 7.02
CA PHE A 113 6.74 -4.82 8.11
C PHE A 113 7.70 -4.04 9.01
N ALA A 114 7.25 -2.91 9.54
CA ALA A 114 8.03 -2.19 10.53
C ALA A 114 8.05 -2.90 11.88
N GLY A 115 9.24 -3.03 12.47
CA GLY A 115 9.42 -3.61 13.81
C GLY A 115 9.72 -5.11 13.86
N GLN A 116 10.17 -5.71 12.75
CA GLN A 116 10.85 -7.02 12.75
C GLN A 116 12.37 -6.87 12.74
#